data_AF-A0A9D8IL97-F1
#
_entry.id   AF-A0A9D8IL97-F1
#
_cell.length_a   1.000
_cell.length_b   1.000
_cell.length_c   1.000
_cell.angle_alpha   90.00
_cell.angle_beta   90.00
_cell.angle_gamma   90.00
#
_symmetry.space_group_name_H-M   'P 1'
#
loop_
_entity.id
_entity.type
_entity.pdbx_description
1 polymer ?
#
loop_
_entity_poly.entity_id
_entity_poly.type
_entity_poly.pdbx_seq_one_letter_code
_entity_poly.pdbx_strand_id
1 'polypeptide(L)'
;MRRTIWALALILAGCQSMQESQSLVPLPENAPAQPYSELVTRARSQALAATESFYLNKWQDLEEVSRVLSQTARFMDRATGVPVARQQQISATAAEIAQECSKLATLAKSKDEAATQQCLQRIQIKVRELHEKP
;
A
#
# COMPACT_ATOMS: atom_id res chain seq x y z
N MET A 1 23.59 -20.55 -42.89
CA MET A 1 22.20 -20.31 -42.41
C MET A 1 22.22 -20.28 -40.88
N ARG A 2 22.41 -19.10 -40.27
CA ARG A 2 22.70 -18.98 -38.82
C ARG A 2 22.40 -17.56 -38.33
N ARG A 3 21.19 -17.04 -38.61
CA ARG A 3 20.82 -15.64 -38.30
C ARG A 3 19.36 -15.44 -37.85
N THR A 4 18.69 -16.47 -37.33
CA THR A 4 17.24 -16.41 -37.01
C THR A 4 16.90 -16.85 -35.58
N ILE A 5 17.78 -16.61 -34.60
CA ILE A 5 17.51 -16.95 -33.18
C ILE A 5 17.41 -15.70 -32.27
N TRP A 6 17.69 -14.49 -32.76
CA TRP A 6 17.76 -13.28 -31.92
C TRP A 6 16.44 -12.50 -31.76
N ALA A 7 15.31 -12.99 -32.27
CA ALA A 7 14.04 -12.25 -32.23
C ALA A 7 13.05 -12.71 -31.14
N LEU A 8 13.33 -13.79 -30.41
CA LEU A 8 12.35 -14.42 -29.51
C LEU A 8 12.49 -14.03 -28.02
N ALA A 9 13.39 -13.12 -27.66
CA ALA A 9 13.70 -12.80 -26.26
C ALA A 9 12.96 -11.55 -25.69
N LEU A 10 12.10 -10.88 -26.47
CA LEU A 10 11.57 -9.55 -26.11
C LEU A 10 10.15 -9.53 -25.50
N ILE A 11 9.48 -10.66 -25.28
CA ILE A 11 8.05 -10.67 -24.88
C ILE A 11 7.83 -10.88 -23.35
N LEU A 12 8.86 -11.17 -22.56
CA LEU A 12 8.67 -11.56 -21.15
C LEU A 12 8.78 -10.43 -20.11
N ALA A 13 8.97 -9.17 -20.51
CA ALA A 13 9.20 -8.05 -19.57
C ALA A 13 7.98 -7.13 -19.33
N GLY A 14 6.77 -7.52 -19.75
CA GLY A 14 5.60 -6.62 -19.76
C GLY A 14 4.61 -6.69 -18.59
N CYS A 15 4.65 -7.73 -17.73
CA CYS A 15 3.53 -8.01 -16.82
C CYS A 15 3.56 -7.31 -15.44
N GLN A 16 4.54 -6.45 -15.13
CA GLN A 16 4.64 -5.87 -13.78
C GLN A 16 4.10 -4.43 -13.63
N SER A 17 3.89 -3.67 -14.71
CA SER A 17 3.54 -2.24 -14.58
C SER A 17 2.06 -1.95 -14.33
N MET A 18 1.14 -2.85 -14.71
CA MET A 18 -0.31 -2.60 -14.54
C MET A 18 -0.82 -2.75 -13.10
N GLN A 19 -0.10 -3.48 -12.24
CA GLN A 19 -0.54 -3.74 -10.86
C GLN A 19 -0.47 -2.48 -9.98
N GLU A 20 0.46 -1.56 -10.27
CA GLU A 20 0.75 -0.41 -9.41
C GLU A 20 -0.37 0.64 -9.45
N SER A 21 -0.93 0.92 -10.63
CA SER A 21 -2.02 1.89 -10.80
C SER A 21 -3.34 1.42 -10.18
N GLN A 22 -3.63 0.12 -10.23
CA GLN A 22 -4.83 -0.46 -9.60
C GLN A 22 -4.77 -0.37 -8.07
N SER A 23 -3.57 -0.35 -7.48
CA SER A 23 -3.38 -0.26 -6.04
C SER A 23 -3.81 1.09 -5.46
N LEU A 24 -3.98 2.13 -6.29
CA LEU A 24 -4.35 3.48 -5.83
C LEU A 24 -5.85 3.78 -5.92
N VAL A 25 -6.63 2.93 -6.58
CA VAL A 25 -8.10 3.09 -6.71
C VAL A 25 -8.80 2.60 -5.44
N PRO A 26 -9.56 3.42 -4.69
CA PRO A 26 -10.28 2.98 -3.48
C PRO A 26 -11.00 1.63 -3.63
N LEU A 27 -10.95 0.80 -2.59
CA LEU A 27 -11.72 -0.44 -2.57
C LEU A 27 -13.22 -0.10 -2.40
N PRO A 28 -14.16 -0.76 -3.09
CA PRO A 28 -15.57 -0.54 -2.84
C PRO A 28 -15.95 -0.91 -1.40
N GLU A 29 -16.76 -0.11 -0.70
CA GLU A 29 -17.10 -0.35 0.72
C GLU A 29 -17.68 -1.76 0.98
N ASN A 30 -18.47 -2.25 0.02
CA ASN A 30 -19.11 -3.57 0.05
C ASN A 30 -18.36 -4.63 -0.77
N ALA A 31 -17.09 -4.42 -1.09
CA ALA A 31 -16.31 -5.41 -1.82
C ALA A 31 -16.18 -6.73 -1.02
N PRO A 32 -16.15 -7.87 -1.72
CA PRO A 32 -15.99 -9.17 -1.09
C PRO A 32 -14.65 -9.26 -0.35
N ALA A 33 -14.60 -10.12 0.66
CA ALA A 33 -13.38 -10.38 1.43
C ALA A 33 -12.21 -10.72 0.49
N GLN A 34 -11.15 -9.93 0.57
CA GLN A 34 -9.94 -10.09 -0.24
C GLN A 34 -8.92 -10.98 0.51
N PRO A 35 -8.05 -11.70 -0.21
CA PRO A 35 -6.94 -12.40 0.41
C PRO A 35 -6.02 -11.45 1.17
N TYR A 36 -5.60 -11.83 2.38
CA TYR A 36 -4.69 -11.05 3.21
C TYR A 36 -3.41 -10.65 2.46
N SER A 37 -2.82 -11.57 1.71
CA SER A 37 -1.60 -11.32 0.93
C SER A 37 -1.76 -10.23 -0.15
N GLU A 38 -2.96 -10.10 -0.73
CA GLU A 38 -3.25 -9.07 -1.73
C GLU A 38 -3.39 -7.70 -1.06
N LEU A 39 -4.07 -7.64 0.09
CA LEU A 39 -4.18 -6.41 0.88
C LEU A 39 -2.81 -5.94 1.39
N VAL A 40 -1.93 -6.85 1.81
CA VAL A 40 -0.56 -6.50 2.21
C VAL A 40 0.24 -5.95 1.03
N THR A 41 0.17 -6.60 -0.13
CA THR A 41 0.84 -6.11 -1.35
C THR A 41 0.35 -4.71 -1.72
N ARG A 42 -0.97 -4.52 -1.70
CA ARG A 42 -1.62 -3.24 -1.97
C ARG A 42 -1.21 -2.15 -0.99
N ALA A 43 -1.20 -2.44 0.31
CA ALA A 43 -0.76 -1.50 1.33
C ALA A 43 0.70 -1.06 1.15
N ARG A 44 1.58 -1.97 0.71
CA ARG A 44 2.98 -1.66 0.37
C ARG A 44 3.09 -0.70 -0.81
N SER A 45 2.39 -0.98 -1.91
CA SER A 45 2.39 -0.10 -3.09
C SER A 45 1.85 1.30 -2.75
N GLN A 46 0.76 1.38 -1.98
CA GLN A 46 0.19 2.65 -1.54
C GLN A 46 1.12 3.43 -0.61
N ALA A 47 1.79 2.75 0.32
CA ALA A 47 2.78 3.40 1.20
C ALA A 47 3.95 3.98 0.40
N LEU A 48 4.42 3.28 -0.64
CA LEU A 48 5.44 3.79 -1.57
C LEU A 48 4.94 5.02 -2.34
N ALA A 49 3.73 4.95 -2.92
CA ALA A 49 3.13 6.07 -3.64
C ALA A 49 2.92 7.31 -2.74
N ALA A 50 2.59 7.12 -1.46
CA ALA A 50 2.51 8.21 -0.49
C ALA A 50 3.88 8.87 -0.28
N THR A 51 4.93 8.07 -0.09
CA THR A 51 6.31 8.57 0.04
C THR A 51 6.75 9.35 -1.20
N GLU A 52 6.47 8.84 -2.40
CA GLU A 52 6.77 9.55 -3.65
C GLU A 52 6.00 10.86 -3.77
N SER A 53 4.71 10.85 -3.44
CA SER A 53 3.87 12.05 -3.47
C SER A 53 4.42 13.13 -2.54
N PHE A 54 4.89 12.76 -1.35
CA PHE A 54 5.56 13.67 -0.43
C PHE A 54 6.84 14.27 -1.03
N TYR A 55 7.75 13.44 -1.55
CA TYR A 55 9.00 13.93 -2.14
C TYR A 55 8.81 14.78 -3.39
N LEU A 56 7.72 14.57 -4.13
CA LEU A 56 7.33 15.37 -5.29
C LEU A 56 6.48 16.60 -4.94
N ASN A 57 6.25 16.88 -3.65
CA ASN A 57 5.38 17.97 -3.16
C ASN A 57 3.94 17.90 -3.70
N LYS A 58 3.47 16.69 -4.04
CA LYS A 58 2.10 16.43 -4.50
C LYS A 58 1.18 16.21 -3.30
N TRP A 59 0.91 17.28 -2.57
CA TRP A 59 0.16 17.25 -1.31
C TRP A 59 -1.26 16.68 -1.44
N GLN A 60 -1.94 16.97 -2.55
CA GLN A 60 -3.28 16.44 -2.82
C GLN A 60 -3.24 14.92 -3.08
N ASP A 61 -2.26 14.45 -3.87
CA ASP A 61 -2.08 13.02 -4.14
C ASP A 61 -1.68 12.29 -2.85
N LEU A 62 -0.83 12.88 -2.01
CA LEU A 62 -0.49 12.35 -0.69
C LEU A 62 -1.72 12.19 0.20
N GLU A 63 -2.59 13.20 0.24
CA GLU A 63 -3.85 13.15 0.99
C GLU A 63 -4.75 12.02 0.51
N GLU A 64 -4.92 11.89 -0.81
CA GLU A 64 -5.78 10.86 -1.41
C GLU A 64 -5.22 9.46 -1.18
N VAL A 65 -3.94 9.23 -1.48
CA VAL A 65 -3.28 7.94 -1.23
C VAL A 65 -3.35 7.56 0.25
N SER A 66 -3.26 8.53 1.17
CA SER A 66 -3.44 8.29 2.60
C SER A 66 -4.83 7.76 2.93
N ARG A 67 -5.89 8.32 2.33
CA ARG A 67 -7.26 7.81 2.51
C ARG A 67 -7.42 6.39 1.96
N VAL A 68 -6.91 6.16 0.75
CA VAL A 68 -6.97 4.84 0.11
C VAL A 68 -6.23 3.79 0.95
N LEU A 69 -5.05 4.12 1.48
CA LEU A 69 -4.29 3.24 2.37
C LEU A 69 -5.01 2.97 3.69
N SER A 70 -5.61 4.00 4.30
CA SER A 70 -6.44 3.83 5.50
C SER A 70 -7.59 2.85 5.23
N GLN A 71 -8.22 2.95 4.07
CA GLN A 71 -9.28 2.03 3.66
C GLN A 71 -8.74 0.61 3.47
N THR A 72 -7.64 0.41 2.76
CA THR A 72 -7.00 -0.92 2.61
C THR A 72 -6.72 -1.56 3.96
N ALA A 73 -6.21 -0.80 4.93
CA ALA A 73 -5.92 -1.30 6.26
C ALA A 73 -7.18 -1.79 6.99
N ARG A 74 -8.29 -1.05 6.92
CA ARG A 74 -9.59 -1.47 7.51
C ARG A 74 -10.14 -2.76 6.90
N PHE A 75 -9.76 -3.10 5.66
CA PHE A 75 -10.20 -4.35 5.03
C PHE A 75 -9.46 -5.58 5.56
N MET A 76 -8.32 -5.40 6.26
CA MET A 76 -7.52 -6.51 6.76
C MET A 76 -8.26 -7.32 7.84
N ASP A 77 -9.14 -6.69 8.62
CA ASP A 77 -9.94 -7.35 9.67
C ASP A 77 -10.93 -8.39 9.12
N ARG A 78 -11.34 -8.23 7.85
CA ARG A 78 -12.26 -9.14 7.15
C ARG A 78 -11.57 -9.93 6.04
N ALA A 79 -10.24 -9.93 6.00
CA ALA A 79 -9.49 -10.62 4.97
C ALA A 79 -9.56 -12.14 5.11
N THR A 80 -9.49 -12.86 4.00
CA THR A 80 -9.36 -14.32 4.01
C THR A 80 -7.88 -14.71 4.07
N GLY A 81 -7.60 -15.89 4.65
CA GLY A 81 -6.23 -16.41 4.71
C GLY A 81 -5.29 -15.65 5.66
N VAL A 82 -5.84 -14.93 6.65
CA VAL A 82 -5.04 -14.30 7.71
C VAL A 82 -4.41 -15.40 8.59
N PRO A 83 -3.09 -15.35 8.86
CA PRO A 83 -2.44 -16.31 9.74
C PRO A 83 -3.02 -16.28 11.17
N VAL A 84 -3.64 -17.38 11.60
CA VAL A 84 -4.32 -17.50 12.90
C VAL A 84 -3.40 -17.11 14.06
N ALA A 85 -2.15 -17.57 14.03
CA ALA A 85 -1.15 -17.30 15.07
C ALA A 85 -0.87 -15.81 15.32
N ARG A 86 -1.19 -14.93 14.37
CA ARG A 86 -0.95 -13.48 14.46
C ARG A 86 -2.17 -12.64 14.17
N GLN A 87 -3.37 -13.21 14.15
CA GLN A 87 -4.57 -12.49 13.74
C GLN A 87 -4.80 -11.22 14.58
N GLN A 88 -4.61 -11.32 15.90
CA GLN A 88 -4.73 -10.16 16.81
C GLN A 88 -3.66 -9.09 16.52
N GLN A 89 -2.40 -9.49 16.33
CA GLN A 89 -1.33 -8.57 15.98
C GLN A 89 -1.60 -7.87 14.65
N ILE A 90 -2.02 -8.63 13.62
CA ILE A 90 -2.34 -8.10 12.29
C ILE A 90 -3.48 -7.08 12.37
N SER A 91 -4.55 -7.40 13.11
CA SER A 91 -5.69 -6.49 13.30
C SER A 91 -5.25 -5.20 14.03
N ALA A 92 -4.44 -5.33 15.08
CA ALA A 92 -3.89 -4.17 15.80
C ALA A 92 -3.00 -3.30 14.88
N THR A 93 -2.06 -3.92 14.15
CA THR A 93 -1.19 -3.21 13.20
C THR A 93 -2.01 -2.53 12.09
N ALA A 94 -3.06 -3.17 11.59
CA ALA A 94 -3.95 -2.59 10.58
C ALA A 94 -4.72 -1.37 11.13
N ALA A 95 -5.22 -1.43 12.36
CA ALA A 95 -5.87 -0.30 13.01
C ALA A 95 -4.90 0.88 13.20
N GLU A 96 -3.66 0.62 13.61
CA GLU A 96 -2.62 1.64 13.75
C GLU A 96 -2.25 2.27 12.40
N ILE A 97 -2.14 1.49 11.32
CA ILE A 97 -1.95 2.01 9.96
C ILE A 97 -3.11 2.93 9.59
N ALA A 98 -4.36 2.51 9.82
CA ALA A 98 -5.54 3.31 9.49
C ALA A 98 -5.57 4.65 10.24
N GLN A 99 -5.14 4.64 11.52
CA GLN A 99 -5.01 5.84 12.35
C GLN A 99 -3.91 6.77 11.83
N GLU A 100 -2.71 6.25 11.57
CA GLU A 100 -1.60 7.07 11.04
C GLU A 100 -1.94 7.64 9.67
N CYS A 101 -2.60 6.89 8.79
CA CYS A 101 -3.06 7.40 7.51
C CYS A 101 -4.08 8.55 7.64
N SER A 102 -4.96 8.48 8.64
CA SER A 102 -5.91 9.57 8.93
C SER A 102 -5.18 10.83 9.40
N LYS A 103 -4.11 10.67 10.21
CA LYS A 103 -3.22 11.77 10.59
C LYS A 103 -2.47 12.33 9.38
N LEU A 104 -1.88 11.45 8.55
CA LEU A 104 -1.14 11.82 7.35
C LEU A 104 -1.99 12.66 6.39
N ALA A 105 -3.24 12.28 6.15
CA ALA A 105 -4.16 13.06 5.32
C ALA A 105 -4.40 14.47 5.88
N THR A 106 -4.45 14.62 7.21
CA THR A 106 -4.59 15.93 7.87
C THR A 106 -3.30 16.76 7.75
N LEU A 107 -2.15 16.13 7.96
CA LEU A 107 -0.84 16.77 7.86
C LEU A 107 -0.52 17.19 6.42
N ALA A 108 -0.93 16.40 5.43
CA ALA A 108 -0.80 16.72 4.01
C ALA A 108 -1.61 17.97 3.64
N LYS A 109 -2.82 18.15 4.20
CA LYS A 109 -3.63 19.36 4.02
C LYS A 109 -2.95 20.60 4.58
N SER A 110 -2.35 20.49 5.77
CA SER A 110 -1.63 21.60 6.40
C SER A 110 -0.21 21.78 5.87
N LYS A 111 0.28 20.87 5.02
CA LYS A 111 1.65 20.84 4.46
C LYS A 111 2.74 20.92 5.54
N ASP A 112 2.50 20.27 6.67
CA ASP A 112 3.51 20.19 7.74
C ASP A 112 4.54 19.13 7.35
N GLU A 113 5.64 19.54 6.69
CA GLU A 113 6.65 18.65 6.13
C GLU A 113 7.29 17.74 7.19
N ALA A 114 7.68 18.30 8.34
CA ALA A 114 8.36 17.57 9.38
C ALA A 114 7.46 16.51 10.01
N ALA A 115 6.23 16.88 10.35
CA ALA A 115 5.26 15.93 10.91
C ALA A 115 4.83 14.88 9.88
N THR A 116 4.68 15.28 8.61
CA THR A 116 4.35 14.39 7.49
C THR A 116 5.42 13.32 7.31
N GLN A 117 6.71 13.71 7.28
CA GLN A 117 7.82 12.78 7.17
C GLN A 117 7.85 11.76 8.32
N GLN A 118 7.65 12.21 9.56
CA GLN A 118 7.58 11.30 10.72
C GLN A 118 6.39 10.33 10.63
N CYS A 119 5.24 10.81 10.15
CA CYS A 119 4.06 9.97 9.98
C CYS A 119 4.25 8.92 8.88
N LEU A 120 4.85 9.31 7.74
CA LEU A 120 5.23 8.38 6.67
C LEU A 120 6.18 7.29 7.16
N GLN A 121 7.19 7.64 7.96
CA GLN A 121 8.12 6.67 8.54
C GLN A 121 7.40 5.62 9.40
N ARG A 122 6.46 6.05 10.26
CA ARG A 122 5.66 5.13 11.09
C ARG A 122 4.80 4.20 10.24
N ILE A 123 4.13 4.73 9.21
CA ILE A 123 3.33 3.92 8.26
C ILE A 123 4.22 2.88 7.58
N GLN A 124 5.40 3.26 7.09
CA GLN A 124 6.34 2.36 6.41
C GLN A 124 6.85 1.23 7.31
N ILE A 125 7.05 1.50 8.60
CA ILE A 125 7.43 0.47 9.59
C ILE A 125 6.26 -0.52 9.78
N LYS A 126 5.06 -0.01 10.04
CA LYS A 126 3.87 -0.83 10.30
C LYS A 126 3.47 -1.68 9.10
N VAL A 127 3.56 -1.14 7.89
CA VAL A 127 3.30 -1.88 6.65
C VAL A 127 4.30 -3.02 6.45
N ARG A 128 5.55 -2.87 6.91
CA ARG A 128 6.54 -3.97 6.89
C ARG A 128 6.21 -5.06 7.90
N GLU A 129 5.78 -4.69 9.12
CA GLU A 129 5.36 -5.62 10.18
C GLU A 129 4.22 -6.56 9.72
N LEU A 130 3.33 -6.11 8.82
CA LEU A 130 2.30 -6.97 8.23
C LEU A 130 2.87 -8.16 7.43
N HIS A 131 4.04 -7.98 6.81
CA HIS A 131 4.64 -8.99 5.94
C HIS A 131 5.57 -9.96 6.67
N GLU A 132 6.25 -9.52 7.74
CA GLU A 132 7.26 -10.32 8.44
C GLU A 132 6.73 -11.74 8.66
N LYS A 133 7.48 -12.78 8.27
CA LYS A 133 7.09 -14.18 8.50
C LYS A 133 7.49 -14.57 9.93
N PRO A 134 6.77 -15.51 10.59
CA PRO A 134 7.24 -16.08 11.85
C PRO A 134 8.58 -16.80 11.66
#